data_AF-A0A482VWL6-F1
#
_entry.id   AF-A0A482VWL6-F1
#
_cell.length_a   1.000
_cell.length_b   1.000
_cell.length_c   1.000
_cell.angle_alpha   90.00
_cell.angle_beta   90.00
_cell.angle_gamma   90.00
#
_symmetry.space_group_name_H-M   'P 1'
#
loop_
_entity.id
_entity.type
_entity.pdbx_description
1 polymer ?
#
loop_
_entity_poly.entity_id
_entity_poly.type
_entity_poly.pdbx_seq_one_letter_code
_entity_poly.pdbx_strand_id
1 'polypeptide(L)' 'MMKIWTDFAKYQNPTPESSELLENLTWPLVSVENGDLLYVDISESLIIRNHPKEATYKGWTELYDSLGYDDL' A
#
# COMPACT_ATOMS: atom_id res chain seq x y z
N MET A 1 13.19 -4.51 -9.46
CA MET A 1 12.76 -4.68 -8.05
C MET A 1 13.80 -4.25 -7.01
N MET A 2 15.10 -4.53 -7.15
CA MET A 2 16.13 -4.18 -6.14
C MET A 2 16.16 -2.69 -5.75
N LYS A 3 15.99 -1.78 -6.71
CA LYS A 3 16.08 -0.32 -6.47
C LYS A 3 15.09 0.17 -5.40
N ILE A 4 13.84 -0.26 -5.45
CA ILE A 4 12.80 0.06 -4.45
C ILE A 4 13.28 -0.27 -3.02
N TRP A 5 13.79 -1.48 -2.82
CA TRP A 5 14.27 -1.93 -1.51
C TRP A 5 15.55 -1.23 -1.06
N THR A 6 16.48 -1.00 -1.98
CA THR A 6 17.73 -0.29 -1.68
C THR A 6 17.49 1.18 -1.32
N ASP A 7 16.61 1.87 -2.06
CA ASP A 7 16.25 3.25 -1.76
C ASP A 7 15.49 3.34 -0.44
N PHE A 8 14.56 2.43 -0.17
CA PHE A 8 13.90 2.37 1.13
C PHE A 8 14.90 2.17 2.28
N ALA A 9 15.86 1.25 2.14
CA ALA A 9 16.88 1.02 3.16
C ALA A 9 17.79 2.24 3.39
N LYS A 10 18.06 3.04 2.34
CA LYS A 10 18.95 4.21 2.41
C LYS A 10 18.24 5.48 2.86
N TYR A 11 16.99 5.67 2.45
CA TYR A 11 16.27 6.95 2.56
C TYR A 11 14.94 6.86 3.31
N GLN A 12 14.51 5.65 3.71
CA GLN A 12 13.16 5.38 4.25
C GLN A 12 12.03 5.76 3.28
N ASN A 13 12.35 5.89 1.99
CA ASN A 13 11.42 6.18 0.92
C ASN A 13 11.81 5.30 -0.29
N PRO A 14 10.90 4.46 -0.81
CA PRO A 14 11.19 3.56 -1.93
C PRO A 14 11.36 4.26 -3.29
N THR A 15 10.91 5.52 -3.41
CA THR A 15 11.01 6.35 -4.62
C THR A 15 11.39 7.79 -4.23
N PRO A 16 12.61 8.01 -3.71
CA PRO A 16 13.02 9.32 -3.20
C PRO A 16 13.20 10.36 -4.31
N GLU A 17 13.44 9.89 -5.54
CA GLU A 17 13.64 10.71 -6.74
C GLU A 17 12.96 10.04 -7.94
N SER A 18 12.52 10.85 -8.91
CA SER A 18 11.93 10.34 -10.17
C SER A 18 12.96 9.53 -10.97
N SER A 19 12.53 8.39 -11.51
CA SER A 19 13.41 7.51 -12.27
C SER A 19 12.64 6.76 -13.35
N GLU A 20 13.15 6.77 -14.58
CA GLU A 20 12.59 5.98 -15.69
C GLU A 20 12.55 4.49 -15.37
N LEU A 21 13.50 3.98 -14.58
CA LEU A 21 13.52 2.57 -14.13
C LEU A 21 12.31 2.22 -13.26
N LEU A 22 11.76 3.21 -12.56
CA LEU A 22 10.57 3.07 -11.73
C LEU A 22 9.37 3.78 -12.39
N GLU A 23 9.39 3.93 -13.71
CA GLU A 23 8.30 4.54 -14.50
C GLU A 23 7.93 5.95 -14.01
N ASN A 24 8.88 6.66 -13.39
CA ASN A 24 8.68 7.96 -12.74
C ASN A 24 7.59 7.94 -11.66
N LEU A 25 7.27 6.78 -11.08
CA LEU A 25 6.29 6.63 -10.02
C LEU A 25 6.82 7.24 -8.71
N THR A 26 5.96 8.03 -8.06
CA THR A 26 6.14 8.46 -6.67
C THR A 26 5.24 7.63 -5.77
N TRP A 27 5.84 6.86 -4.87
CA TRP A 27 5.12 6.03 -3.91
C TRP A 27 4.41 6.93 -2.88
N PRO A 28 3.07 6.86 -2.78
CA PRO A 28 2.32 7.72 -1.86
C PRO A 28 2.58 7.33 -0.40
N LEU A 29 2.54 8.31 0.50
CA LEU A 29 2.44 8.02 1.92
C LEU A 29 1.13 7.29 2.20
N VAL A 30 1.19 6.32 3.11
CA VAL A 30 -0.02 5.62 3.57
C VAL A 30 -0.92 6.63 4.29
N SER A 31 -2.16 6.72 3.81
CA SER A 31 -3.26 7.39 4.50
C SER A 31 -4.40 6.38 4.65
N VAL A 32 -5.12 6.47 5.76
CA VAL A 32 -6.35 5.71 6.05
C VAL A 32 -7.57 6.63 6.13
N GLU A 33 -7.40 7.90 5.74
CA GLU A 33 -8.50 8.85 5.68
C GLU A 33 -9.54 8.37 4.67
N ASN A 34 -10.82 8.49 5.04
CA ASN A 34 -11.96 8.08 4.21
C ASN A 34 -11.97 6.60 3.78
N GLY A 35 -11.21 5.73 4.44
CA GLY A 35 -11.13 4.30 4.10
C GLY A 35 -10.24 3.97 2.89
N ASP A 36 -9.50 4.95 2.39
CA ASP A 36 -8.49 4.72 1.36
C ASP A 36 -7.28 3.99 1.97
N LEU A 37 -6.64 3.14 1.18
CA LEU A 37 -5.37 2.52 1.50
C LEU A 37 -4.60 2.33 0.19
N LEU A 38 -3.88 3.38 -0.22
CA LEU A 38 -3.12 3.36 -1.46
C LEU A 38 -1.91 2.42 -1.36
N TYR A 39 -1.64 1.70 -2.43
CA TYR A 39 -0.49 0.82 -2.57
C TYR A 39 0.04 0.83 -4.00
N VAL A 40 1.31 0.45 -4.17
CA VAL A 40 1.89 0.22 -5.49
C VAL A 40 1.70 -1.25 -5.85
N ASP A 41 0.93 -1.51 -6.91
CA ASP A 41 0.83 -2.80 -7.56
C ASP A 41 2.09 -3.01 -8.41
N ILE A 42 2.90 -4.01 -8.01
CA ILE A 42 4.16 -4.33 -8.64
C ILE A 42 3.94 -5.54 -9.55
N SER A 43 3.66 -5.25 -10.82
CA SER A 43 3.38 -6.26 -11.85
C SER A 43 4.25 -6.01 -13.09
N GLU A 44 3.68 -6.07 -14.30
CA GLU A 44 4.36 -5.68 -15.54
C GLU A 44 4.68 -4.18 -15.56
N SER A 45 3.86 -3.37 -14.89
CA SER A 45 4.06 -1.93 -14.68
C SER A 45 3.81 -1.57 -13.22
N LEU A 46 4.38 -0.45 -12.76
CA LEU A 46 4.12 0.10 -11.43
C LEU A 46 2.87 0.98 -11.45
N ILE A 47 1.80 0.54 -10.78
CA ILE A 47 0.52 1.25 -10.76
C ILE A 47 0.10 1.54 -9.32
N ILE A 48 -0.30 2.77 -9.03
CA ILE A 48 -0.93 3.11 -7.74
C ILE A 48 -2.38 2.62 -7.78
N ARG A 49 -2.74 1.77 -6.84
CA ARG A 49 -4.10 1.27 -6.63
C ARG A 49 -4.59 1.61 -5.23
N ASN A 50 -5.88 1.39 -4.99
CA ASN A 50 -6.55 1.59 -3.72
C ASN A 50 -7.27 0.30 -3.27
N HIS A 51 -7.61 0.21 -1.99
CA HIS A 51 -8.39 -0.87 -1.36
C HIS A 51 -7.80 -2.28 -1.63
N PRO A 52 -6.60 -2.59 -1.12
CA PRO A 52 -5.97 -3.89 -1.33
C PRO A 52 -6.84 -4.99 -0.74
N LYS A 53 -7.13 -6.03 -1.53
CA LYS A 53 -7.91 -7.21 -1.10
C LYS A 53 -9.25 -6.84 -0.42
N GLU A 54 -9.92 -5.79 -0.89
CA GLU A 54 -11.13 -5.21 -0.28
C GLU A 54 -12.16 -6.27 0.15
N ALA A 55 -12.55 -7.17 -0.75
CA ALA A 55 -13.53 -8.23 -0.45
C ALA A 55 -13.09 -9.15 0.70
N THR A 56 -11.80 -9.49 0.77
CA THR A 56 -11.25 -10.32 1.85
C THR A 56 -11.21 -9.55 3.15
N TYR A 57 -10.70 -8.31 3.15
CA TYR A 57 -10.64 -7.47 4.35
C TYR A 57 -12.04 -7.24 4.92
N LYS A 58 -12.99 -6.84 4.07
CA LYS A 58 -14.37 -6.61 4.47
C LYS A 58 -14.97 -7.84 5.15
N GLY A 59 -14.81 -9.02 4.57
CA GLY A 59 -15.33 -10.25 5.16
C GLY A 59 -14.72 -10.58 6.53
N TRP A 60 -13.41 -10.35 6.72
CA TRP A 60 -12.76 -10.56 8.02
C TRP A 60 -13.17 -9.51 9.05
N THR A 61 -13.32 -8.24 8.66
CA THR A 61 -13.81 -7.17 9.53
C THR A 61 -15.23 -7.46 9.98
N GLU A 62 -16.13 -7.81 9.05
CA GLU A 62 -17.53 -8.18 9.37
C GLU A 62 -17.60 -9.38 10.32
N LEU A 63 -16.75 -10.40 10.10
CA LEU A 63 -16.67 -11.56 10.99
C LEU A 63 -16.18 -11.15 12.38
N TYR A 64 -15.09 -10.39 12.47
CA TYR A 64 -14.55 -9.92 13.74
C TYR A 64 -15.57 -9.10 14.52
N ASP A 65 -16.23 -8.14 13.87
CA ASP A 65 -17.27 -7.30 14.47
C ASP A 65 -18.46 -8.14 14.96
N SER A 66 -18.83 -9.20 14.23
CA SER A 66 -19.93 -10.11 14.61
C SER A 66 -19.67 -10.89 15.91
N LEU A 67 -18.40 -11.03 16.32
CA LEU A 67 -18.02 -11.72 17.55
C LEU A 67 -18.24 -10.86 18.81
N GLY A 68 -18.48 -9.55 18.65
CA GLY A 68 -18.78 -8.64 19.76
C GLY A 68 -17.64 -8.47 20.75
N TYR A 69 -16.39 -8.62 20.30
CA TYR A 69 -15.23 -8.24 21.09
C TYR A 69 -15.12 -6.72 21.09
N ASP A 70 -15.25 -6.10 22.26
CA ASP A 70 -14.81 -4.73 22.48
C ASP A 70 -13.30 -4.75 22.74
N ASP A 71 -12.54 -4.02 21.92
CA ASP A 71 -11.13 -3.73 22.17
C ASP A 71 -11.02 -2.81 23.42
N LEU A 72 -11.13 -3.42 24.62
CA LEU A 72 -10.81 -2.80 25.91
C LEU A 72 -9.29 -2.78 26.16
#